data_AF-A0A401TUM3-F1
#
_entry.id   AF-A0A401TUM3-F1
#
_cell.length_a   1.000
_cell.length_b   1.000
_cell.length_c   1.000
_cell.angle_alpha   90.00
_cell.angle_beta   90.00
_cell.angle_gamma   90.00
#
_symmetry.space_group_name_H-M   'P 1'
#
loop_
_entity.id
_entity.type
_entity.pdbx_description
1 polymer ?
#
loop_
_entity_poly.entity_id
_entity_poly.type
_entity_poly.pdbx_seq_one_letter_code
_entity_poly.pdbx_strand_id
1 'polypeptide(L)'
;MAFRVPVCDVSVVDLTCRLAKAASYTQIKEAVKKAAEGPLEGILGYTDQQVVSTDFIGDPHSSIFDAGAGISLNDNFVKLIAW
;
A
#
# COMPACT_ATOMS: atom_id res chain seq x y z
N MET A 1 6.69 4.92 14.20
CA MET A 1 6.10 4.43 15.47
C MET A 1 5.27 3.19 15.14
N ALA A 2 4.90 2.37 16.14
CA ALA A 2 4.06 1.19 15.92
C ALA A 2 3.02 1.08 17.04
N PHE A 3 1.86 0.54 16.69
CA PHE A 3 0.78 0.25 17.62
C PHE A 3 0.44 -1.24 17.57
N ARG A 4 0.20 -1.85 18.73
CA ARG A 4 -0.36 -3.19 18.81
C ARG A 4 -1.87 -3.06 19.01
N VAL A 5 -2.62 -3.86 18.26
CA VAL A 5 -4.08 -3.92 18.33
C VAL A 5 -4.52 -5.38 18.51
N PRO A 6 -5.71 -5.66 19.07
CA PRO A 6 -6.16 -7.03 19.33
C PRO A 6 -6.67 -7.72 18.06
N VAL A 7 -5.77 -7.96 17.11
CA VAL A 7 -6.00 -8.74 15.87
C VAL A 7 -5.09 -9.97 15.87
N CYS A 8 -5.54 -11.07 15.28
CA CYS A 8 -4.85 -12.37 15.35
C CYS A 8 -3.59 -12.41 14.49
N ASP A 9 -3.66 -11.83 13.30
CA ASP A 9 -2.60 -11.83 12.29
C ASP A 9 -2.81 -10.65 11.34
N VAL A 10 -1.85 -10.45 10.44
CA VAL A 10 -1.79 -9.36 9.45
C VAL A 10 -1.53 -8.00 10.11
N SER A 11 -0.53 -7.31 9.58
CA SER A 11 -0.16 -5.95 9.99
C SER A 11 -0.50 -4.97 8.87
N VAL A 12 -0.41 -3.68 9.15
CA VAL A 12 -0.58 -2.64 8.13
C VAL A 12 0.47 -1.56 8.34
N VAL A 13 1.02 -1.07 7.24
CA VAL A 13 1.99 0.02 7.18
C VAL A 13 1.30 1.27 6.65
N ASP A 14 1.36 2.35 7.43
CA ASP A 14 1.07 3.72 7.00
C ASP A 14 2.39 4.44 6.72
N LEU A 15 2.69 4.64 5.43
CA LEU A 15 3.83 5.41 4.98
C LEU A 15 3.36 6.82 4.58
N THR A 16 3.55 7.77 5.47
CA THR A 16 3.41 9.19 5.15
C THR A 16 4.76 9.75 4.71
N CYS A 17 4.87 10.20 3.46
CA CYS A 17 6.13 10.67 2.89
C CYS A 17 5.99 11.95 2.04
N ARG A 18 7.11 12.67 1.92
CA ARG A 18 7.21 13.84 1.04
C ARG A 18 8.03 13.50 -0.20
N LEU A 19 7.43 13.63 -1.38
CA LEU A 19 8.06 13.33 -2.66
C LEU A 19 8.88 14.54 -3.13
N ALA A 20 10.10 14.29 -3.61
CA ALA A 20 10.93 15.32 -4.22
C ALA A 20 10.38 15.77 -5.59
N LYS A 21 9.85 14.82 -6.37
CA LYS A 21 9.16 15.08 -7.64
C LYS A 21 7.65 14.98 -7.41
N ALA A 22 6.93 16.01 -7.85
CA ALA A 22 5.48 16.05 -7.77
C ALA A 22 4.86 14.88 -8.57
N ALA A 23 3.86 14.21 -8.00
CA ALA A 23 3.13 13.13 -8.62
C ALA A 23 1.67 13.11 -8.13
N SER A 24 0.73 12.89 -9.06
CA SER A 24 -0.66 12.67 -8.70
C SER A 24 -0.83 11.29 -8.06
N TYR A 25 -1.87 11.12 -7.23
CA TYR A 25 -2.13 9.83 -6.59
C TYR A 25 -2.37 8.71 -7.62
N THR A 26 -3.00 9.03 -8.76
CA THR A 26 -3.17 8.09 -9.87
C THR A 26 -1.82 7.64 -10.45
N GLN A 27 -0.86 8.56 -10.66
CA GLN A 27 0.48 8.20 -11.14
C GLN A 27 1.21 7.28 -10.16
N ILE A 28 1.05 7.50 -8.85
CA ILE A 28 1.64 6.65 -7.82
C ILE A 28 1.02 5.25 -7.89
N LYS A 29 -0.31 5.14 -7.93
CA LYS A 29 -1.02 3.85 -8.06
C LYS A 29 -0.57 3.09 -9.29
N GLU A 30 -0.48 3.75 -10.44
CA GLU A 30 0.00 3.12 -11.69
C GLU A 30 1.44 2.65 -11.59
N ALA A 31 2.33 3.43 -10.96
CA ALA A 31 3.72 3.04 -10.77
C ALA A 31 3.85 1.80 -9.87
N VAL A 32 3.11 1.77 -8.76
CA VAL A 32 3.09 0.63 -7.83
C VAL A 32 2.49 -0.61 -8.51
N LYS A 33 1.39 -0.46 -9.25
CA LYS A 33 0.77 -1.56 -10.01
C LYS A 33 1.74 -2.16 -11.03
N LYS A 34 2.44 -1.32 -11.81
CA LYS A 34 3.46 -1.77 -12.77
C LYS A 34 4.63 -2.49 -12.11
N ALA A 35 5.01 -2.09 -10.89
CA ALA A 35 6.05 -2.77 -10.14
C ALA A 35 5.58 -4.15 -9.64
N ALA A 36 4.35 -4.22 -9.10
CA ALA A 36 3.70 -5.43 -8.63
C ALA A 36 3.49 -6.47 -9.76
N GLU A 37 3.05 -6.02 -10.94
CA GLU A 37 2.84 -6.89 -12.12
C GLU A 37 4.12 -7.13 -12.94
N GLY A 38 5.29 -6.74 -12.42
CA GLY A 38 6.54 -6.79 -13.16
C GLY A 38 7.73 -7.17 -12.28
N PRO A 39 8.68 -6.26 -12.03
CA PRO A 39 9.93 -6.60 -11.35
C PRO A 39 9.77 -7.12 -9.91
N LEU A 40 8.62 -6.88 -9.27
CA LEU A 40 8.33 -7.32 -7.90
C LEU A 40 7.17 -8.33 -7.85
N GLU A 41 6.85 -9.01 -8.95
CA GLU A 41 5.83 -10.05 -8.98
C GLU A 41 6.12 -11.13 -7.93
N GLY A 42 5.09 -11.52 -7.17
CA GLY A 42 5.19 -12.48 -6.06
C GLY A 42 5.79 -11.89 -4.77
N ILE A 43 6.29 -10.65 -4.78
CA ILE A 43 6.78 -9.93 -3.60
C ILE A 43 5.82 -8.81 -3.21
N LEU A 44 5.43 -7.99 -4.19
CA LEU A 44 4.54 -6.85 -4.02
C LEU A 44 3.18 -7.15 -4.66
N GLY A 45 2.12 -7.17 -3.86
CA GLY A 45 0.74 -7.20 -4.32
C GLY A 45 0.16 -5.80 -4.55
N TYR A 46 -0.91 -5.72 -5.33
CA TYR A 46 -1.69 -4.50 -5.53
C TYR A 46 -3.18 -4.85 -5.47
N THR A 47 -3.96 -4.08 -4.72
CA THR A 47 -5.43 -4.22 -4.69
C THR A 47 -6.12 -2.86 -4.74
N ASP A 48 -7.23 -2.81 -5.47
CA ASP A 48 -8.18 -1.71 -5.52
C ASP A 48 -9.57 -2.10 -4.97
N GLN A 49 -9.67 -3.28 -4.35
CA GLN A 49 -10.89 -3.78 -3.72
C GLN A 49 -11.06 -3.21 -2.31
N GLN A 50 -12.30 -3.22 -1.81
CA GLN A 50 -12.57 -2.88 -0.41
C GLN A 50 -12.24 -4.08 0.47
N VAL A 51 -11.01 -4.09 0.99
CA VAL A 51 -10.43 -5.18 1.78
C VAL A 51 -10.28 -4.81 3.25
N VAL A 52 -10.11 -5.82 4.09
CA VAL A 52 -9.77 -5.71 5.51
C VAL A 52 -8.67 -6.72 5.87
N SER A 53 -8.05 -6.57 7.05
CA SER A 53 -6.91 -7.40 7.48
C SER A 53 -7.07 -8.92 7.26
N THR A 54 -8.26 -9.48 7.51
CA THR A 54 -8.50 -10.93 7.42
C THR A 54 -8.42 -11.46 6.00
N ASP A 55 -8.57 -10.60 4.99
CA ASP A 55 -8.51 -11.00 3.58
C ASP A 55 -7.10 -11.42 3.16
N PHE A 56 -6.08 -11.08 3.96
CA PHE A 56 -4.67 -11.36 3.68
C PHE A 56 -4.05 -12.45 4.57
N ILE A 57 -4.85 -13.14 5.38
CA ILE A 57 -4.34 -14.23 6.22
C ILE A 57 -3.82 -15.35 5.31
N GLY A 58 -2.52 -15.66 5.42
CA GLY A 58 -1.85 -16.66 4.60
C GLY A 58 -1.48 -16.20 3.18
N ASP A 59 -1.62 -14.91 2.87
CA ASP A 59 -1.10 -14.35 1.62
C ASP A 59 0.44 -14.41 1.62
N PRO A 60 1.09 -14.89 0.54
CA PRO A 60 2.53 -15.06 0.49
C PRO A 60 3.32 -13.78 0.15
N HIS A 61 2.66 -12.70 -0.28
CA HIS A 61 3.35 -11.46 -0.64
C HIS A 61 3.98 -10.82 0.59
N SER A 62 5.11 -10.14 0.38
CA SER A 62 5.78 -9.40 1.46
C SER A 62 5.11 -8.07 1.78
N SER A 63 4.36 -7.51 0.83
CA SER A 63 3.59 -6.29 1.01
C SER A 63 2.49 -6.21 -0.04
N ILE A 64 1.31 -5.71 0.32
CA ILE A 64 0.17 -5.55 -0.58
C ILE A 64 -0.31 -4.12 -0.52
N PHE A 65 -0.11 -3.36 -1.60
CA PHE A 65 -0.52 -1.97 -1.66
C PHE A 65 -2.04 -1.84 -1.81
N ASP A 66 -2.66 -1.11 -0.88
CA ASP A 66 -4.08 -0.80 -0.88
C ASP A 66 -4.32 0.57 -1.53
N ALA A 67 -4.75 0.53 -2.79
CA ALA A 67 -4.94 1.72 -3.60
C ALA A 67 -6.09 2.62 -3.11
N GLY A 68 -7.05 2.06 -2.37
CA GLY A 68 -8.24 2.75 -1.87
C GLY A 68 -8.05 3.36 -0.49
N ALA A 69 -7.16 2.81 0.34
CA ALA A 69 -6.96 3.25 1.72
C ALA A 69 -6.00 4.45 1.89
N GLY A 70 -5.10 4.67 0.92
CA GLY A 70 -4.18 5.81 0.92
C GLY A 70 -4.84 7.14 0.49
N ILE A 71 -4.14 8.25 0.74
CA ILE A 71 -4.61 9.59 0.35
C ILE A 71 -3.44 10.52 0.05
N SER A 72 -3.61 11.40 -0.94
CA SER A 72 -2.67 12.49 -1.23
C SER A 72 -3.23 13.81 -0.69
N LEU A 73 -2.43 14.54 0.09
CA LEU A 73 -2.78 15.90 0.53
C LEU A 73 -2.50 16.93 -0.58
N ASN A 74 -1.40 16.72 -1.30
CA ASN A 74 -0.98 17.47 -2.48
C ASN A 74 0.03 16.63 -3.26
N ASP A 75 0.43 17.08 -4.44
CA ASP A 75 1.32 16.32 -5.34
C ASP A 75 2.69 15.92 -4.74
N ASN A 76 3.08 16.48 -3.60
CA ASN A 76 4.34 16.17 -2.92
C ASN A 76 4.17 15.54 -1.55
N PHE A 77 2.97 15.39 -1.01
CA PHE A 77 2.77 14.88 0.35
C PHE A 77 1.65 13.85 0.37
N VAL A 78 2.03 12.59 0.58
CA VAL A 78 1.16 11.43 0.38
C VAL A 78 1.23 10.47 1.55
N LYS A 79 0.12 9.80 1.78
CA LYS A 79 -0.01 8.65 2.67
C LYS A 79 -0.32 7.42 1.83
N LEU A 80 0.54 6.41 1.94
CA LEU A 80 0.41 5.12 1.27
C LEU A 80 0.12 4.05 2.32
N ILE A 81 -0.85 3.18 2.03
CA ILE A 81 -1.23 2.07 2.89
C ILE A 81 -0.83 0.77 2.20
N ALA A 82 -0.18 -0.11 2.96
CA ALA A 82 0.08 -1.47 2.53
C ALA A 82 -0.12 -2.46 3.67
N TRP A 83 -0.74 -3.59 3.36
CA TRP A 83 -0.86 -4.75 4.25
C TRP A 83 0.42 -5.58 4.21
#